data_AF-A0AAF0ZS90-F1
#
_entry.id   AF-A0AAF0ZS90-F1
#
_cell.length_a   1.000
_cell.length_b   1.000
_cell.length_c   1.000
_cell.angle_alpha   90.00
_cell.angle_beta   90.00
_cell.angle_gamma   90.00
#
_symmetry.space_group_name_H-M   'P 1'
#
loop_
_entity.id
_entity.type
_entity.pdbx_description
1 polymer ?
#
loop_
_entity_poly.entity_id
_entity_poly.type
_entity_poly.pdbx_seq_one_letter_code
_entity_poly.pdbx_strand_id
1 'polypeptide(L)' 'MYRDLREVFWWSSMKKGIAEFVAKCPNCQQVKVEHQRPGGLAQNIEISEWKWEMINIDFITGLPRSRK' A
#
# COMPACT_ATOMS: atom_id res chain seq x y z
N MET A 1 18.82 -4.04 0.14
CA MET A 1 19.38 -5.38 -0.19
C MET A 1 20.41 -5.33 -1.29
N TYR A 2 20.07 -5.13 -2.58
CA TYR A 2 21.12 -5.07 -3.62
C TYR A 2 22.13 -3.95 -3.40
N ARG A 3 21.65 -2.75 -3.01
CA ARG A 3 22.52 -1.58 -2.80
C ARG A 3 23.49 -1.76 -1.63
N ASP A 4 23.12 -2.55 -0.61
CA ASP A 4 23.94 -2.78 0.58
C ASP A 4 24.90 -3.95 0.34
N LEU A 5 24.43 -5.04 -0.29
CA LEU A 5 25.26 -6.21 -0.56
C LEU A 5 26.36 -5.96 -1.59
N ARG A 6 26.12 -5.06 -2.56
CA ARG A 6 27.13 -4.72 -3.59
C ARG A 6 28.36 -4.00 -3.03
N GLU A 7 28.30 -3.50 -1.80
CA GLU A 7 29.43 -2.79 -1.18
C GLU A 7 30.52 -3.76 -0.71
N VAL A 8 30.15 -5.02 -0.49
CA VAL A 8 31.04 -6.05 0.10
C VAL A 8 31.16 -7.28 -0.78
N PHE A 9 30.15 -7.58 -1.62
CA PHE A 9 30.08 -8.81 -2.41
C PHE A 9 29.85 -8.54 -3.89
N TRP A 10 30.36 -9.46 -4.73
CA TRP A 10 30.10 -9.47 -6.17
C TRP A 10 30.06 -10.90 -6.71
N TRP A 11 29.07 -11.19 -7.55
CA TRP A 11 28.99 -12.41 -8.36
C TRP A 11 28.10 -12.18 -9.60
N SER A 12 28.17 -13.10 -10.56
CA SER A 12 27.38 -13.00 -11.80
C SER A 12 25.88 -13.05 -11.50
N SER A 13 25.10 -12.16 -12.13
CA SER A 13 23.64 -12.06 -11.94
C SER A 13 23.17 -11.79 -10.49
N MET A 14 24.02 -11.22 -9.62
CA MET A 14 23.70 -10.90 -8.23
C MET A 14 22.36 -10.19 -8.03
N LYS A 15 22.09 -9.15 -8.83
CA LYS A 15 20.84 -8.39 -8.75
C LYS A 15 19.60 -9.26 -9.00
N LYS A 16 19.69 -10.18 -9.97
CA LYS A 16 18.61 -11.12 -10.31
C LYS A 16 18.40 -12.15 -9.20
N GLY A 17 19.47 -12.76 -8.71
CA GLY A 17 19.38 -13.73 -7.61
C GLY A 17 18.80 -13.13 -6.32
N ILE A 18 19.20 -11.90 -5.97
CA ILE A 18 18.64 -11.19 -4.82
C ILE A 18 17.14 -10.90 -5.04
N ALA A 19 16.74 -10.47 -6.24
CA ALA A 19 15.33 -10.22 -6.54
C ALA A 19 14.49 -11.50 -6.43
N GLU A 20 14.98 -12.63 -6.96
CA GLU A 20 14.32 -13.93 -6.86
C GLU A 20 14.21 -14.43 -5.41
N PHE A 21 15.26 -14.25 -4.61
CA PHE A 21 15.24 -14.59 -3.19
C PHE A 21 14.18 -13.79 -2.43
N VAL A 22 14.15 -12.46 -2.65
CA VAL A 22 13.16 -11.58 -2.01
C VAL A 22 11.74 -11.92 -2.46
N ALA A 23 11.54 -12.27 -3.74
CA ALA A 23 10.24 -12.68 -4.27
C ALA A 23 9.71 -13.96 -3.61
N LYS A 24 10.61 -14.90 -3.25
CA LYS A 24 10.25 -16.17 -2.60
C LYS A 24 10.12 -16.09 -1.07
N CYS A 25 10.53 -14.99 -0.44
CA CYS A 25 10.56 -14.86 1.01
C CYS A 25 9.20 -14.37 1.57
N PRO A 26 8.43 -15.20 2.33
CA PRO A 26 7.10 -14.83 2.81
C PRO A 26 7.10 -13.59 3.73
N ASN A 27 8.08 -13.52 4.64
CA ASN A 27 8.23 -12.37 5.54
C ASN A 27 8.49 -11.07 4.76
N CYS A 28 9.31 -11.13 3.70
CA CYS A 28 9.56 -9.97 2.86
C CYS A 28 8.31 -9.54 2.11
N GLN A 29 7.50 -10.48 1.61
CA GLN A 29 6.26 -10.16 0.90
C GLN A 29 5.17 -9.60 1.81
N GLN A 30 5.11 -10.03 3.08
CA GLN A 30 4.11 -9.54 4.04
C GLN A 30 4.48 -8.18 4.64
N VAL A 31 5.76 -7.96 4.95
CA VAL A 31 6.23 -6.76 5.65
C VAL A 31 6.50 -5.60 4.70
N LYS A 32 6.89 -5.88 3.46
CA LYS A 32 7.12 -4.82 2.47
C LYS A 32 5.80 -4.38 1.86
N VAL A 33 5.49 -3.11 2.07
CA VAL A 33 4.34 -2.47 1.41
C VAL A 33 4.55 -2.48 -0.11
N GLU A 34 3.48 -2.76 -0.85
CA GLU A 34 3.49 -2.60 -2.30
C GLU A 34 3.67 -1.11 -2.63
N HIS A 35 4.74 -0.78 -3.35
CA HIS A 35 5.04 0.61 -3.77
C HIS A 35 4.46 0.92 -5.16
N GLN A 36 3.61 0.04 -5.69
CA GLN A 36 2.87 0.33 -6.90
C GLN A 36 1.79 1.36 -6.59
N ARG A 37 1.49 2.23 -7.56
CA ARG A 37 0.28 3.04 -7.46
C ARG A 37 -0.91 2.09 -7.42
N PRO A 38 -1.94 2.37 -6.60
CA PRO A 38 -3.16 1.57 -6.61
C PRO A 38 -3.63 1.40 -8.06
N GLY A 39 -3.68 0.16 -8.51
CA GLY A 39 -4.13 -0.19 -9.85
C GLY A 39 -5.64 -0.05 -9.89
N GLY A 40 -6.13 1.15 -10.18
CA GLY A 40 -7.55 1.42 -10.30
C GLY A 40 -7.77 2.76 -10.97
N LEU A 41 -8.71 2.82 -11.91
CA LEU A 41 -9.34 4.08 -12.27
C LEU A 41 -10.05 4.59 -11.01
N ALA A 42 -9.86 5.86 -10.66
CA ALA A 42 -10.71 6.49 -9.66
C ALA A 42 -12.17 6.26 -10.11
N GLN A 43 -12.94 5.52 -9.32
CA GLN A 43 -14.36 5.40 -9.59
C GLN A 43 -14.98 6.76 -9.33
N ASN A 44 -15.49 7.39 -10.38
CA ASN A 44 -16.34 8.55 -10.21
C ASN A 44 -17.62 8.06 -9.54
N ILE A 45 -17.93 8.61 -8.37
CA ILE A 45 -19.24 8.42 -7.76
C ILE A 45 -20.22 9.20 -8.63
N GLU A 46 -21.23 8.52 -9.16
CA GLU A 46 -22.30 9.18 -9.92
C GLU A 46 -22.99 10.22 -9.04
N ILE A 47 -23.16 11.42 -9.58
CA ILE A 47 -23.87 12.49 -8.87
C ILE A 47 -25.35 12.13 -8.89
N SER A 48 -25.98 12.05 -7.72
CA SER A 48 -27.41 11.83 -7.60
C SER A 48 -28.21 12.90 -8.36
N GLU A 49 -29.22 12.49 -9.11
CA GLU A 49 -30.08 13.40 -9.88
C GLU A 49 -31.07 14.13 -8.97
N TRP A 50 -31.40 13.53 -7.82
CA TRP A 50 -32.41 14.06 -6.91
C TRP A 50 -31.98 14.09 -5.44
N LYS A 51 -32.73 14.85 -4.63
CA LYS A 51 -32.50 14.94 -3.20
C LYS A 51 -32.77 13.59 -2.54
N TRP A 52 -31.87 13.19 -1.63
CA TRP A 52 -31.97 11.98 -0.79
C TRP A 52 -31.82 10.63 -1.50
N GLU A 53 -31.39 10.62 -2.76
CA GLU A 53 -31.15 9.38 -3.51
C GLU A 53 -29.89 8.64 -3.01
N MET A 54 -28.88 9.38 -2.55
CA MET A 54 -27.65 8.84 -1.98
C MET A 54 -27.28 9.59 -0.70
N ILE A 55 -27.03 8.84 0.38
CA ILE A 55 -26.53 9.37 1.67
C ILE A 55 -25.29 8.58 2.05
N ASN A 56 -24.14 9.23 2.04
CA ASN A 56 -22.89 8.67 2.57
C ASN A 56 -22.75 9.09 4.04
N ILE A 57 -22.50 8.11 4.91
CA ILE A 57 -22.34 8.33 6.35
C ILE A 57 -20.96 7.84 6.76
N ASP A 58 -20.26 8.63 7.57
CA ASP A 58 -18.98 8.26 8.16
C ASP A 58 -18.96 8.64 9.65
N PHE A 59 -18.15 7.95 10.43
CA PHE A 59 -18.03 8.16 11.87
C PHE A 59 -16.74 8.92 12.20
N ILE A 60 -16.89 10.07 12.84
CA ILE A 60 -15.76 10.77 13.44
C ILE A 60 -15.52 10.19 14.84
N THR A 61 -14.32 9.65 15.06
CA THR A 61 -13.88 9.13 16.36
C THR A 61 -12.85 10.07 17.00
N GLY A 62 -12.58 9.91 18.30
CA GLY A 62 -11.57 10.71 19.00
C GLY A 62 -12.02 12.11 19.46
N LEU A 63 -13.32 12.36 19.55
CA LEU A 63 -13.84 13.63 20.04
C LEU A 63 -13.60 13.81 21.56
N PRO A 64 -13.35 15.04 22.04
CA PRO A 64 -13.20 15.31 23.46
C PRO A 64 -14.49 14.96 24.22
N ARG A 65 -14.34 14.43 25.43
CA ARG A 65 -15.48 14.09 26.29
C ARG A 65 -16.21 15.37 26.71
N SER A 66 -17.55 15.39 26.57
CA SER A 66 -18.36 16.46 27.12
C SER A 66 -18.25 16.47 28.65
N ARG A 67 -18.29 17.68 29.24
CA ARG A 67 -18.43 17.83 30.69
C ARG A 67 -19.89 17.56 31.06
N LYS A 68 -20.10 16.85 32.17
CA LYS A 68 -21.43 16.66 32.76
C LYS A 68 -21.99 17.98 33.28
#